data_AF-A0A2V8YTI7-F1
#
_entry.id   AF-A0A2V8YTI7-F1
#
_cell.length_a   1.000
_cell.length_b   1.000
_cell.length_c   1.000
_cell.angle_alpha   90.00
_cell.angle_beta   90.00
_cell.angle_gamma   90.00
#
_symmetry.space_group_name_H-M   'P 1'
#
loop_
_entity.id
_entity.type
_entity.pdbx_description
1 polymer ?
#
loop_
_entity_poly.entity_id
_entity_poly.type
_entity_poly.pdbx_seq_one_letter_code
_entity_poly.pdbx_strand_id
1 'polypeptide(L)'
;MRTRGTSRKRRSEAGIALLIAIFILLLIGVVAIALIVSSGTESALAGNYRSSSGVYYAALAGVEEARARLRPNDPNSFKNTFAAIYPTPGNPVPIGTVGYMLNASPTDNAGAMRATYPDPEYDNEFGPGSLAGANVFTTASVWNQAPLNGLPFPGPLYKWVRINAVSEQSMILDVDADGLADSATPLYYDGARFSNNPAAGSQALELTALAVLPNGSQKLLQYLVAPTPLNLNFQAALTLDGNNVQFTAPNSTNFFVNGIDQGSVGNCNPGAPAVSAVGYTNGGDSSQANIINAIQTGPPVSQNRTGNYTNGGPPTPNVNLVALPPNLTTVAGLNALVQAITESADVVVNGNATQANMPTAMSATNPMTIVVNGNLTLNGWHATGYGLLLVTGDFTFDPDASWDGIVLVIGTGKIYSHQSGNGQFLGALFLARTLDASGNPLASGSALGSPYFDFTSSSGSNGIYYSNCWIQAAMPASIYKILSFHEIAQ
;
A
#
# COMPACT_ATOMS: atom_id res chain seq x y z
N MET A 1 110.25 29.09 43.14
CA MET A 1 108.92 29.26 43.77
C MET A 1 107.87 28.67 42.83
N ARG A 2 106.98 27.81 43.36
CA ARG A 2 105.90 27.10 42.65
C ARG A 2 104.85 28.06 42.10
N THR A 3 104.19 27.70 41.01
CA THR A 3 102.75 27.39 40.99
C THR A 3 102.38 26.68 39.69
N ARG A 4 101.88 25.45 39.83
CA ARG A 4 101.46 24.55 38.76
C ARG A 4 99.95 24.69 38.64
N GLY A 5 99.46 25.39 37.60
CA GLY A 5 98.04 25.51 37.31
C GLY A 5 97.52 24.23 36.65
N THR A 6 96.81 23.41 37.40
CA THR A 6 96.15 22.19 36.92
C THR A 6 94.89 22.52 36.13
N SER A 7 94.91 22.28 34.82
CA SER A 7 93.72 22.31 33.96
C SER A 7 92.78 21.16 34.32
N ARG A 8 91.63 21.50 34.92
CA ARG A 8 90.56 20.54 35.21
C ARG A 8 89.71 20.36 33.95
N LYS A 9 89.97 19.31 33.17
CA LYS A 9 89.11 18.87 32.07
C LYS A 9 87.72 18.48 32.62
N ARG A 10 86.72 19.35 32.47
CA ARG A 10 85.31 18.92 32.38
C ARG A 10 85.07 18.42 30.94
N ARG A 11 85.24 17.12 30.71
CA ARG A 11 84.83 16.43 29.49
C ARG A 11 84.22 15.09 29.88
N SER A 12 82.95 15.08 30.29
CA SER A 12 82.21 13.83 30.55
C SER A 12 80.69 13.88 30.33
N GLU A 13 80.10 15.00 29.87
CA GLU A 13 78.62 15.07 29.68
C GLU A 13 78.17 15.16 28.21
N ALA A 14 79.10 15.25 27.25
CA ALA A 14 78.74 15.38 25.83
C ALA A 14 78.21 14.07 25.19
N GLY A 15 78.52 12.89 25.75
CA GLY A 15 78.09 11.60 25.18
C GLY A 15 76.65 11.21 25.51
N ILE A 16 76.16 11.60 26.69
CA ILE A 16 74.80 11.27 27.15
C ILE A 16 73.75 12.14 26.45
N ALA A 17 74.08 13.40 26.15
CA ALA A 17 73.21 14.28 25.38
C ALA A 17 72.92 13.74 23.97
N LEU A 18 73.91 13.12 23.32
CA LEU A 18 73.73 12.47 22.02
C LEU A 18 72.78 11.26 22.12
N LEU A 19 72.96 10.41 23.14
CA LEU A 19 72.10 9.25 23.36
C LEU A 19 70.65 9.67 23.64
N ILE A 20 70.45 10.68 24.50
CA ILE A 20 69.13 11.24 24.78
C ILE A 20 68.51 11.82 23.50
N ALA A 21 69.27 12.58 22.71
CA ALA A 21 68.80 13.12 21.44
C ALA A 21 68.40 12.04 20.44
N ILE A 22 69.17 10.95 20.33
CA ILE A 22 68.86 9.81 19.46
C ILE A 22 67.60 9.08 19.95
N PHE A 23 67.46 8.83 21.26
CA PHE A 23 66.27 8.19 21.81
C PHE A 23 65.01 9.05 21.61
N ILE A 24 65.11 10.37 21.81
CA ILE A 24 64.00 11.30 21.58
C ILE A 24 63.64 11.33 20.09
N LEU A 25 64.63 11.42 19.19
CA LEU A 25 64.39 11.41 17.74
C LEU A 25 63.78 10.09 17.27
N LEU A 26 64.22 8.97 17.82
CA LEU A 26 63.67 7.65 17.50
C LEU A 26 62.21 7.54 17.96
N LEU A 27 61.90 8.03 19.17
CA LEU A 27 60.54 8.01 19.70
C LEU A 27 59.61 8.92 18.89
N ILE A 28 60.06 10.14 18.54
CA ILE A 28 59.30 11.05 17.67
C ILE A 28 59.11 10.44 16.27
N GLY A 29 60.13 9.79 15.72
CA GLY A 29 60.05 9.12 14.42
C GLY A 29 58.99 8.01 14.39
N VAL A 30 58.94 7.16 15.42
CA VAL A 30 57.93 6.10 15.55
C VAL A 30 56.52 6.70 15.64
N VAL A 31 56.34 7.75 16.46
CA VAL A 31 55.04 8.43 16.59
C VAL A 31 54.61 9.08 15.27
N ALA A 32 55.53 9.73 14.56
CA ALA A 32 55.24 10.36 13.27
C ALA A 32 54.80 9.33 12.20
N ILE A 33 55.49 8.20 12.10
CA ILE A 33 55.12 7.12 11.16
C ILE A 33 53.76 6.54 11.54
N ALA A 34 53.52 6.26 12.82
CA ALA A 34 52.25 5.72 13.29
C ALA A 34 51.06 6.65 12.97
N LEU A 35 51.23 7.96 13.16
CA LEU A 35 50.19 8.95 12.83
C LEU A 35 49.91 9.02 11.31
N ILE A 36 50.94 8.95 10.47
CA ILE A 36 50.77 8.94 9.01
C ILE A 36 50.00 7.69 8.56
N VAL A 37 50.36 6.52 9.09
CA VAL A 37 49.67 5.26 8.78
C VAL A 37 48.22 5.32 9.28
N SER A 38 47.98 5.79 10.50
CA SER A 38 46.64 5.97 11.07
C SER A 38 45.78 6.87 10.19
N SER A 39 46.29 8.03 9.78
CA SER A 39 45.59 8.97 8.91
C SER A 39 45.30 8.38 7.51
N GLY A 40 46.24 7.60 6.95
CA GLY A 40 46.02 6.86 5.72
C GLY A 40 44.90 5.82 5.86
N THR A 41 44.87 5.07 6.95
CA THR A 41 43.81 4.08 7.22
C THR A 41 42.45 4.72 7.43
N GLU A 42 42.36 5.83 8.16
CA GLU A 42 41.11 6.57 8.35
C GLU A 42 40.60 7.15 7.04
N SER A 43 41.48 7.66 6.18
CA SER A 43 41.11 8.18 4.87
C SER A 43 40.58 7.08 3.95
N ALA A 44 41.20 5.90 3.97
CA ALA A 44 40.74 4.74 3.21
C ALA A 44 39.38 4.22 3.73
N LEU A 45 39.22 4.11 5.05
CA LEU A 45 37.95 3.74 5.69
C LEU A 45 36.84 4.74 5.35
N ALA A 46 37.12 6.04 5.44
CA ALA A 46 36.16 7.08 5.10
C ALA A 46 35.79 7.04 3.61
N GLY A 47 36.76 6.79 2.72
CA GLY A 47 36.52 6.59 1.28
C GLY A 47 35.62 5.39 1.01
N ASN A 48 35.93 4.24 1.60
CA ASN A 48 35.14 3.02 1.46
C ASN A 48 33.73 3.17 2.04
N TYR A 49 33.59 3.83 3.20
CA TYR A 49 32.29 4.09 3.81
C TYR A 49 31.42 4.97 2.92
N ARG A 50 31.96 6.12 2.44
CA ARG A 50 31.24 7.01 1.52
C ARG A 50 30.83 6.29 0.23
N SER A 51 31.72 5.46 -0.32
CA SER A 51 31.42 4.69 -1.52
C SER A 51 30.32 3.66 -1.28
N SER A 52 30.43 2.88 -0.20
CA SER A 52 29.45 1.87 0.20
C SER A 52 28.07 2.48 0.44
N SER A 53 28.00 3.61 1.16
CA SER A 53 26.74 4.34 1.35
C SER A 53 26.19 4.90 0.04
N GLY A 54 27.05 5.47 -0.81
CA GLY A 54 26.63 6.03 -2.10
C GLY A 54 26.03 4.98 -3.02
N VAL A 55 26.65 3.81 -3.13
CA VAL A 55 26.15 2.73 -4.00
C VAL A 55 24.90 2.08 -3.42
N TYR A 56 24.79 2.00 -2.09
CA TYR A 56 23.58 1.55 -1.41
C TYR A 56 22.38 2.43 -1.76
N TYR A 57 22.51 3.76 -1.60
CA TYR A 57 21.43 4.69 -1.93
C TYR A 57 21.10 4.72 -3.42
N ALA A 58 22.09 4.48 -4.29
CA ALA A 58 21.85 4.33 -5.72
C ALA A 58 21.00 3.09 -6.03
N ALA A 59 21.31 1.93 -5.45
CA ALA A 59 20.52 0.70 -5.63
C ALA A 59 19.11 0.86 -5.03
N LEU A 60 19.02 1.48 -3.84
CA LEU A 60 17.75 1.78 -3.18
C LEU A 60 16.85 2.64 -4.06
N ALA A 61 17.39 3.67 -4.72
CA ALA A 61 16.62 4.50 -5.64
C ALA A 61 16.01 3.68 -6.81
N GLY A 62 16.71 2.64 -7.28
CA GLY A 62 16.21 1.74 -8.30
C GLY A 62 15.00 0.93 -7.84
N VAL A 63 15.13 0.19 -6.74
CA VAL A 63 13.99 -0.61 -6.23
C VAL A 63 12.80 0.26 -5.84
N GLU A 64 13.02 1.47 -5.34
CA GLU A 64 11.94 2.41 -5.00
C GLU A 64 11.24 2.96 -6.23
N GLU A 65 11.97 3.25 -7.32
CA GLU A 65 11.33 3.61 -8.60
C GLU A 65 10.47 2.45 -9.12
N ALA A 66 11.00 1.22 -9.14
CA ALA A 66 10.25 0.06 -9.60
C ALA A 66 8.99 -0.18 -8.74
N ARG A 67 9.11 -0.10 -7.42
CA ARG A 67 8.00 -0.25 -6.48
C ARG A 67 6.95 0.86 -6.65
N ALA A 68 7.35 2.09 -6.92
CA ALA A 68 6.42 3.18 -7.22
C ALA A 68 5.64 2.92 -8.51
N ARG A 69 6.32 2.42 -9.56
CA ARG A 69 5.69 2.11 -10.86
C ARG A 69 4.87 0.83 -10.86
N LEU A 70 5.00 -0.04 -9.86
CA LEU A 70 4.06 -1.13 -9.62
C LEU A 70 2.68 -0.64 -9.11
N ARG A 71 2.54 0.64 -8.78
CA ARG A 71 1.23 1.21 -8.45
C ARG A 71 0.43 1.45 -9.73
N PRO A 72 -0.83 0.99 -9.82
CA PRO A 72 -1.64 1.10 -11.04
C PRO A 72 -1.95 2.55 -11.45
N ASN A 73 -1.96 3.45 -10.47
CA ASN A 73 -2.31 4.87 -10.56
C ASN A 73 -1.09 5.78 -10.82
N ASP A 74 0.13 5.24 -10.86
CA ASP A 74 1.30 6.02 -11.29
C ASP A 74 1.20 6.35 -12.80
N PRO A 75 1.44 7.60 -13.23
CA PRO A 75 1.40 7.95 -14.67
C PRO A 75 2.38 7.11 -15.52
N ASN A 76 3.49 6.66 -14.94
CA ASN A 76 4.48 5.77 -15.53
C ASN A 76 4.33 4.33 -15.04
N SER A 77 3.14 3.96 -14.57
CA SER A 77 2.86 2.61 -14.05
C SER A 77 3.27 1.54 -15.06
N PHE A 78 3.83 0.44 -14.54
CA PHE A 78 4.12 -0.75 -15.33
C PHE A 78 2.85 -1.38 -15.91
N LYS A 79 1.66 -1.13 -15.34
CA LYS A 79 0.38 -1.52 -15.94
C LYS A 79 0.26 -1.03 -17.39
N ASN A 80 0.73 0.19 -17.65
CA ASN A 80 0.61 0.85 -18.95
C ASN A 80 1.92 0.80 -19.76
N THR A 81 3.06 0.92 -19.06
CA THR A 81 4.38 1.06 -19.70
C THR A 81 5.15 -0.25 -19.79
N PHE A 82 4.69 -1.30 -19.07
CA PHE A 82 5.42 -2.55 -18.94
C PHE A 82 4.53 -3.77 -18.60
N ALA A 83 3.40 -3.92 -19.32
CA ALA A 83 2.32 -4.85 -18.94
C ALA A 83 2.74 -6.33 -18.81
N ALA A 84 3.79 -6.77 -19.51
CA ALA A 84 4.27 -8.16 -19.48
C ALA A 84 4.78 -8.60 -18.09
N ILE A 85 5.17 -7.65 -17.22
CA ILE A 85 5.63 -7.93 -15.85
C ILE A 85 4.70 -7.38 -14.77
N TYR A 86 3.51 -6.93 -15.18
CA TYR A 86 2.51 -6.40 -14.26
C TYR A 86 1.46 -7.48 -13.96
N PRO A 87 1.38 -8.02 -12.74
CA PRO A 87 0.39 -9.03 -12.42
C PRO A 87 -1.01 -8.41 -12.39
N THR A 88 -1.97 -9.08 -13.03
CA THR A 88 -3.38 -8.68 -12.97
C THR A 88 -4.23 -9.82 -12.43
N PRO A 89 -5.39 -9.55 -11.81
CA PRO A 89 -6.29 -10.61 -11.36
C PRO A 89 -6.60 -11.59 -12.51
N GLY A 90 -6.33 -12.88 -12.28
CA GLY A 90 -6.52 -13.94 -13.28
C GLY A 90 -5.40 -14.10 -14.31
N ASN A 91 -4.43 -13.18 -14.39
CA ASN A 91 -3.24 -13.30 -15.23
C ASN A 91 -1.98 -12.94 -14.43
N PRO A 92 -1.43 -13.89 -13.64
CA PRO A 92 -0.19 -13.69 -12.90
C PRO A 92 1.02 -13.67 -13.85
N VAL A 93 2.11 -13.04 -13.40
CA VAL A 93 3.42 -13.10 -14.07
C VAL A 93 3.96 -14.53 -13.93
N PRO A 94 4.22 -15.28 -15.03
CA PRO A 94 4.72 -16.64 -14.92
C PRO A 94 6.17 -16.69 -14.42
N ILE A 95 6.56 -17.79 -13.76
CA ILE A 95 7.99 -18.11 -13.55
C ILE A 95 8.68 -18.19 -14.91
N GLY A 96 9.93 -17.68 -14.98
CA GLY A 96 10.67 -17.57 -16.24
C GLY A 96 10.35 -16.33 -17.06
N THR A 97 9.47 -15.44 -16.59
CA THR A 97 9.28 -14.09 -17.17
C THR A 97 10.06 -13.07 -16.35
N VAL A 98 10.96 -12.32 -16.99
CA VAL A 98 11.88 -11.40 -16.30
C VAL A 98 11.84 -10.03 -16.96
N GLY A 99 11.57 -8.98 -16.18
CA GLY A 99 11.58 -7.61 -16.66
C GLY A 99 12.77 -6.83 -16.14
N TYR A 100 13.46 -6.09 -17.00
CA TYR A 100 14.50 -5.15 -16.57
C TYR A 100 14.07 -3.71 -16.83
N MET A 101 14.00 -2.90 -15.78
CA MET A 101 13.98 -1.45 -15.87
C MET A 101 15.42 -0.94 -15.95
N LEU A 102 15.82 -0.46 -17.13
CA LEU A 102 17.19 -0.04 -17.44
C LEU A 102 17.36 1.46 -17.17
N ASN A 103 18.43 1.82 -16.48
CA ASN A 103 18.85 3.21 -16.29
C ASN A 103 20.22 3.40 -16.94
N ALA A 104 20.19 3.64 -18.26
CA ALA A 104 21.39 3.85 -19.04
C ALA A 104 21.91 5.27 -18.79
N SER A 105 23.16 5.41 -18.35
CA SER A 105 23.83 6.71 -18.32
C SER A 105 24.20 7.16 -19.75
N PRO A 106 24.54 8.44 -19.97
CA PRO A 106 24.95 8.92 -21.29
C PRO A 106 26.14 8.18 -21.92
N THR A 107 26.95 7.50 -21.10
CA THR A 107 28.09 6.70 -21.56
C THR A 107 27.75 5.23 -21.78
N ASP A 108 26.57 4.78 -21.34
CA ASP A 108 26.14 3.39 -21.48
C ASP A 108 25.46 3.17 -22.84
N ASN A 109 25.72 2.00 -23.44
CA ASN A 109 24.91 1.53 -24.58
C ASN A 109 23.64 0.85 -24.04
N ALA A 110 22.51 1.55 -24.11
CA ALA A 110 21.22 1.04 -23.61
C ALA A 110 20.87 -0.37 -24.14
N GLY A 111 21.18 -0.68 -25.41
CA GLY A 111 20.91 -1.98 -26.02
C GLY A 111 21.83 -3.11 -25.56
N ALA A 112 22.95 -2.79 -24.90
CA ALA A 112 23.92 -3.75 -24.39
C ALA A 112 24.04 -3.75 -22.86
N MET A 113 23.19 -3.00 -22.15
CA MET A 113 23.27 -2.82 -20.69
C MET A 113 23.38 -4.13 -19.92
N ARG A 114 22.58 -5.14 -20.28
CA ARG A 114 22.60 -6.46 -19.63
C ARG A 114 23.85 -7.29 -19.93
N ALA A 115 24.57 -6.99 -21.01
CA ALA A 115 25.85 -7.63 -21.31
C ALA A 115 27.01 -6.93 -20.56
N THR A 116 26.93 -5.60 -20.40
CA THR A 116 27.90 -4.82 -19.63
C THR A 116 27.75 -5.03 -18.12
N TYR A 117 26.52 -5.15 -17.65
CA TYR A 117 26.14 -5.34 -16.26
C TYR A 117 25.27 -6.60 -16.13
N PRO A 118 25.90 -7.79 -16.14
CA PRO A 118 25.18 -9.06 -16.09
C PRO A 118 24.45 -9.25 -14.76
N ASP A 119 23.44 -10.13 -14.78
CA ASP A 119 22.65 -10.52 -13.62
C ASP A 119 22.84 -12.00 -13.31
N PRO A 120 23.93 -12.38 -12.60
CA PRO A 120 24.14 -13.76 -12.19
C PRO A 120 23.18 -14.18 -11.07
N GLU A 121 22.54 -13.23 -10.39
CA GLU A 121 21.71 -13.53 -9.22
C GLU A 121 20.46 -14.31 -9.60
N TYR A 122 19.88 -14.03 -10.77
CA TYR A 122 18.73 -14.80 -11.24
C TYR A 122 19.04 -16.29 -11.40
N ASP A 123 20.25 -16.64 -11.85
CA ASP A 123 20.68 -18.04 -11.96
C ASP A 123 21.02 -18.65 -10.60
N ASN A 124 21.39 -17.84 -9.60
CA ASN A 124 21.56 -18.31 -8.22
C ASN A 124 20.21 -18.69 -7.59
N GLU A 125 19.17 -17.92 -7.86
CA GLU A 125 17.82 -18.11 -7.29
C GLU A 125 17.06 -19.23 -8.02
N PHE A 126 17.09 -19.26 -9.35
CA PHE A 126 16.29 -20.19 -10.17
C PHE A 126 17.10 -21.35 -10.75
N GLY A 127 18.39 -21.42 -10.45
CA GLY A 127 19.30 -22.45 -10.94
C GLY A 127 20.06 -22.05 -12.22
N PRO A 128 21.19 -22.73 -12.51
CA PRO A 128 22.09 -22.32 -13.58
C PRO A 128 21.45 -22.33 -14.98
N GLY A 129 21.60 -21.22 -15.72
CA GLY A 129 21.08 -21.08 -17.09
C GLY A 129 19.62 -20.67 -17.18
N SER A 130 18.94 -20.47 -16.06
CA SER A 130 17.54 -20.05 -16.00
C SER A 130 17.30 -18.69 -16.66
N LEU A 131 18.23 -17.73 -16.53
CA LEU A 131 18.11 -16.42 -17.17
C LEU A 131 18.22 -16.51 -18.70
N ALA A 132 19.02 -17.45 -19.21
CA ALA A 132 19.18 -17.65 -20.65
C ALA A 132 17.93 -18.27 -21.29
N GLY A 133 17.18 -19.07 -20.52
CA GLY A 133 15.89 -19.64 -20.93
C GLY A 133 14.67 -18.75 -20.66
N ALA A 134 14.85 -17.61 -19.99
CA ALA A 134 13.76 -16.73 -19.58
C ALA A 134 13.22 -15.87 -20.74
N ASN A 135 11.93 -15.56 -20.68
CA ASN A 135 11.29 -14.53 -21.49
C ASN A 135 11.64 -13.16 -20.91
N VAL A 136 12.65 -12.50 -21.51
CA VAL A 136 13.13 -11.22 -21.00
C VAL A 136 12.49 -10.04 -21.72
N PHE A 137 12.02 -9.09 -20.93
CA PHE A 137 11.52 -7.81 -21.40
C PHE A 137 12.28 -6.65 -20.77
N THR A 138 12.23 -5.48 -21.40
CA THR A 138 12.92 -4.29 -20.89
C THR A 138 12.06 -3.04 -20.99
N THR A 139 12.25 -2.11 -20.07
CA THR A 139 11.69 -0.76 -20.11
C THR A 139 12.74 0.24 -19.64
N ALA A 140 12.59 1.51 -20.00
CA ALA A 140 13.49 2.56 -19.53
C ALA A 140 13.07 3.06 -18.14
N SER A 141 14.05 3.47 -17.34
CA SER A 141 13.82 4.30 -16.15
C SER A 141 13.16 5.62 -16.55
N VAL A 142 12.36 6.19 -15.65
CA VAL A 142 11.80 7.54 -15.82
C VAL A 142 12.90 8.60 -15.95
N TRP A 143 14.09 8.37 -15.37
CA TRP A 143 15.26 9.25 -15.52
C TRP A 143 15.82 9.29 -16.93
N ASN A 144 15.53 8.28 -17.75
CA ASN A 144 15.90 8.28 -19.16
C ASN A 144 14.79 8.85 -20.07
N GLN A 145 13.68 9.32 -19.49
CA GLN A 145 12.56 9.91 -20.21
C GLN A 145 12.47 11.42 -19.98
N ALA A 146 11.84 12.12 -20.92
CA ALA A 146 11.58 13.55 -20.77
C ALA A 146 10.52 13.79 -19.68
N PRO A 147 10.64 14.86 -18.86
CA PRO A 147 11.67 15.90 -18.92
C PRO A 147 12.94 15.59 -18.11
N LEU A 148 12.98 14.46 -17.37
CA LEU A 148 14.05 14.18 -16.41
C LEU A 148 15.41 13.97 -17.06
N ASN A 149 15.44 13.36 -18.25
CA ASN A 149 16.67 13.15 -19.02
C ASN A 149 17.36 14.44 -19.50
N GLY A 150 16.69 15.59 -19.41
CA GLY A 150 17.23 16.91 -19.77
C GLY A 150 17.69 17.74 -18.56
N LEU A 151 17.61 17.21 -17.35
CA LEU A 151 18.00 17.94 -16.14
C LEU A 151 19.53 18.11 -16.05
N PRO A 152 20.02 19.23 -15.49
CA PRO A 152 21.45 19.52 -15.42
C PRO A 152 22.18 18.73 -14.32
N PHE A 153 21.45 17.98 -13.49
CA PHE A 153 22.02 17.12 -12.45
C PHE A 153 21.82 15.65 -12.81
N PRO A 154 22.80 14.78 -12.51
CA PRO A 154 22.71 13.36 -12.82
C PRO A 154 21.60 12.70 -11.99
N GLY A 155 20.87 11.80 -12.64
CA GLY A 155 19.93 10.90 -11.96
C GLY A 155 20.64 9.89 -11.03
N PRO A 156 19.88 9.01 -10.37
CA PRO A 156 20.43 7.94 -9.55
C PRO A 156 21.33 7.01 -10.40
N LEU A 157 22.30 6.38 -9.75
CA LEU A 157 23.38 5.62 -10.40
C LEU A 157 23.16 4.09 -10.41
N TYR A 158 21.92 3.63 -10.22
CA TYR A 158 21.62 2.22 -10.50
C TYR A 158 21.66 1.97 -12.01
N LYS A 159 21.96 0.73 -12.42
CA LYS A 159 22.08 0.33 -13.83
C LYS A 159 20.81 -0.36 -14.32
N TRP A 160 20.28 -1.26 -13.52
CA TRP A 160 19.01 -1.92 -13.82
C TRP A 160 18.28 -2.32 -12.56
N VAL A 161 16.98 -2.54 -12.70
CA VAL A 161 16.13 -3.19 -11.71
C VAL A 161 15.41 -4.35 -12.38
N ARG A 162 15.64 -5.56 -11.89
CA ARG A 162 14.95 -6.78 -12.29
C ARG A 162 13.62 -6.88 -11.55
N ILE A 163 12.58 -7.32 -12.24
CA ILE A 163 11.25 -7.59 -11.72
C ILE A 163 10.84 -8.98 -12.19
N ASN A 164 10.54 -9.90 -11.27
CA ASN A 164 10.15 -11.28 -11.58
C ASN A 164 9.16 -11.81 -10.53
N ALA A 165 8.42 -12.85 -10.90
CA ALA A 165 7.67 -13.65 -9.95
C ALA A 165 8.62 -14.49 -9.10
N VAL A 166 8.22 -14.77 -7.86
CA VAL A 166 8.93 -15.67 -6.94
C VAL A 166 8.26 -17.03 -6.87
N SER A 167 9.06 -18.05 -6.64
CA SER A 167 8.66 -19.44 -6.40
C SER A 167 9.31 -19.98 -5.12
N GLU A 168 8.88 -21.16 -4.68
CA GLU A 168 9.52 -21.86 -3.56
C GLU A 168 11.02 -22.06 -3.78
N GLN A 169 11.40 -22.44 -4.99
CA GLN A 169 12.80 -22.61 -5.38
C GLN A 169 13.61 -21.33 -5.20
N SER A 170 13.10 -20.19 -5.69
CA SER A 170 13.81 -18.90 -5.57
C SER A 170 13.92 -18.39 -4.13
N MET A 171 12.94 -18.73 -3.29
CA MET A 171 12.87 -18.25 -1.91
C MET A 171 13.42 -19.26 -0.89
N ILE A 172 13.70 -20.49 -1.32
CA ILE A 172 14.07 -21.62 -0.46
C ILE A 172 13.06 -21.76 0.70
N LEU A 173 11.77 -21.75 0.34
CA LEU A 173 10.65 -21.81 1.27
C LEU A 173 9.68 -22.91 0.82
N ASP A 174 9.43 -23.88 1.70
CA ASP A 174 8.42 -24.93 1.51
C ASP A 174 7.05 -24.40 2.00
N VAL A 175 6.16 -24.03 1.06
CA VAL A 175 4.83 -23.49 1.38
C VAL A 175 3.70 -24.51 1.23
N ASP A 176 3.91 -25.58 0.48
CA ASP A 176 2.94 -26.67 0.32
C ASP A 176 3.14 -27.85 1.29
N ALA A 177 4.19 -27.77 2.12
CA ALA A 177 4.54 -28.71 3.17
C ALA A 177 4.84 -30.13 2.65
N ASP A 178 5.36 -30.24 1.43
CA ASP A 178 5.81 -31.51 0.86
C ASP A 178 7.23 -31.92 1.32
N GLY A 179 7.92 -31.03 2.05
CA GLY A 179 9.25 -31.22 2.61
C GLY A 179 10.39 -30.76 1.70
N LEU A 180 10.09 -30.15 0.54
CA LEU A 180 11.03 -29.64 -0.44
C LEU A 180 10.66 -28.18 -0.80
N ALA A 181 11.64 -27.42 -1.29
CA ALA A 181 11.42 -26.05 -1.79
C ALA A 181 11.72 -26.04 -3.29
N ASP A 182 10.86 -26.69 -4.08
CA ASP A 182 11.12 -26.96 -5.50
C ASP A 182 9.96 -26.56 -6.43
N SER A 183 8.82 -26.11 -5.90
CA SER A 183 7.70 -25.70 -6.73
C SER A 183 8.09 -24.53 -7.62
N ALA A 184 7.90 -24.70 -8.93
CA ALA A 184 8.02 -23.63 -9.94
C ALA A 184 6.70 -22.87 -10.13
N THR A 185 5.79 -22.96 -9.16
CA THR A 185 4.54 -22.20 -9.15
C THR A 185 4.80 -20.82 -8.55
N PRO A 186 4.23 -19.73 -9.11
CA PRO A 186 4.32 -18.42 -8.48
C PRO A 186 3.72 -18.42 -7.07
N LEU A 187 4.34 -17.68 -6.16
CA LEU A 187 3.84 -17.50 -4.80
C LEU A 187 2.89 -16.31 -4.68
N TYR A 188 1.90 -16.46 -3.81
CA TYR A 188 0.87 -15.48 -3.48
C TYR A 188 0.90 -15.18 -1.99
N TYR A 189 0.65 -13.93 -1.62
CA TYR A 189 0.68 -13.45 -0.25
C TYR A 189 -0.71 -12.97 0.18
N ASP A 190 -1.20 -13.53 1.29
CA ASP A 190 -2.53 -13.24 1.85
C ASP A 190 -2.54 -12.08 2.88
N GLY A 191 -1.37 -11.50 3.16
CA GLY A 191 -1.17 -10.51 4.23
C GLY A 191 -0.50 -11.08 5.49
N ALA A 192 -0.31 -12.39 5.57
CA ALA A 192 0.34 -13.08 6.68
C ALA A 192 1.30 -14.21 6.24
N ARG A 193 0.94 -14.99 5.22
CA ARG A 193 1.68 -16.18 4.75
C ARG A 193 1.75 -16.24 3.24
N PHE A 194 2.72 -17.00 2.73
CA PHE A 194 2.82 -17.37 1.32
C PHE A 194 2.03 -18.64 1.02
N SER A 195 1.54 -18.75 -0.21
CA SER A 195 0.87 -19.92 -0.74
C SER A 195 1.14 -20.06 -2.24
N ASN A 196 1.18 -21.28 -2.76
CA ASN A 196 1.20 -21.57 -4.20
C ASN A 196 -0.21 -21.53 -4.84
N ASN A 197 -1.26 -21.19 -4.09
CA ASN A 197 -2.62 -21.07 -4.58
C ASN A 197 -2.94 -19.62 -5.01
N PRO A 198 -3.26 -19.35 -6.29
CA PRO A 198 -3.62 -18.01 -6.77
C PRO A 198 -4.87 -17.42 -6.12
N ALA A 199 -5.74 -18.24 -5.53
CA ALA A 199 -6.91 -17.76 -4.80
C ALA A 199 -6.60 -17.32 -3.36
N ALA A 200 -5.40 -17.63 -2.84
CA ALA A 200 -5.05 -17.32 -1.45
C ALA A 200 -4.70 -15.84 -1.24
N GLY A 201 -4.20 -15.15 -2.28
CA GLY A 201 -3.76 -13.77 -2.14
C GLY A 201 -3.23 -13.15 -3.41
N SER A 202 -2.54 -12.03 -3.26
CA SER A 202 -1.93 -11.32 -4.40
C SER A 202 -0.57 -11.89 -4.72
N GLN A 203 -0.20 -11.92 -6.00
CA GLN A 203 1.10 -12.45 -6.41
C GLN A 203 2.25 -11.64 -5.79
N ALA A 204 3.21 -12.36 -5.20
CA ALA A 204 4.46 -11.78 -4.73
C ALA A 204 5.44 -11.63 -5.89
N LEU A 205 6.15 -10.50 -5.90
CA LEU A 205 7.18 -10.17 -6.88
C LEU A 205 8.48 -9.86 -6.15
N GLU A 206 9.58 -10.03 -6.87
CA GLU A 206 10.90 -9.65 -6.43
C GLU A 206 11.44 -8.51 -7.27
N LEU A 207 12.03 -7.52 -6.60
CA LEU A 207 12.67 -6.37 -7.21
C LEU A 207 14.14 -6.39 -6.83
N THR A 208 15.03 -6.57 -7.81
CA THR A 208 16.48 -6.64 -7.58
C THR A 208 17.17 -5.53 -8.35
N ALA A 209 17.84 -4.60 -7.67
CA ALA A 209 18.52 -3.47 -8.30
C ALA A 209 20.04 -3.61 -8.19
N LEU A 210 20.73 -3.45 -9.32
CA LEU A 210 22.18 -3.30 -9.38
C LEU A 210 22.54 -1.82 -9.47
N ALA A 211 23.43 -1.37 -8.58
CA ALA A 211 24.08 -0.08 -8.73
C ALA A 211 25.59 -0.22 -8.88
N VAL A 212 26.16 0.63 -9.74
CA VAL A 212 27.60 0.68 -10.02
C VAL A 212 28.01 2.14 -10.10
N LEU A 213 28.84 2.59 -9.15
CA LEU A 213 29.37 3.95 -9.11
C LEU A 213 30.58 4.12 -10.05
N PRO A 214 30.94 5.35 -10.45
CA PRO A 214 32.11 5.63 -11.30
C PRO A 214 33.46 5.14 -10.73
N ASN A 215 33.54 4.96 -9.41
CA ASN A 215 34.73 4.41 -8.74
C ASN A 215 34.77 2.87 -8.74
N GLY A 216 33.82 2.21 -9.42
CA GLY A 216 33.72 0.76 -9.53
C GLY A 216 33.03 0.06 -8.36
N SER A 217 32.60 0.80 -7.32
CA SER A 217 31.83 0.18 -6.23
C SER A 217 30.45 -0.25 -6.71
N GLN A 218 30.08 -1.48 -6.35
CA GLN A 218 28.83 -2.12 -6.77
C GLN A 218 28.06 -2.71 -5.59
N LYS A 219 26.72 -2.74 -5.68
CA LYS A 219 25.83 -3.44 -4.76
C LYS A 219 24.60 -3.95 -5.48
N LEU A 220 24.11 -5.11 -5.05
CA LEU A 220 22.78 -5.61 -5.36
C LEU A 220 21.86 -5.39 -4.15
N LEU A 221 20.65 -4.96 -4.42
CA LEU A 221 19.64 -4.70 -3.41
C LEU A 221 18.31 -5.31 -3.83
N GLN A 222 17.70 -6.09 -2.94
CA GLN A 222 16.54 -6.91 -3.26
C GLN A 222 15.38 -6.65 -2.31
N TYR A 223 14.20 -6.45 -2.89
CA TYR A 223 12.93 -6.41 -2.18
C TYR A 223 12.04 -7.56 -2.61
N LEU A 224 11.49 -8.27 -1.64
CA LEU A 224 10.29 -9.05 -1.86
C LEU A 224 9.09 -8.15 -1.61
N VAL A 225 8.21 -8.03 -2.59
CA VAL A 225 7.03 -7.17 -2.52
C VAL A 225 5.76 -7.93 -2.84
N ALA A 226 4.68 -7.60 -2.15
CA ALA A 226 3.35 -8.02 -2.57
C ALA A 226 2.32 -6.95 -2.22
N PRO A 227 1.21 -6.86 -2.98
CA PRO A 227 0.03 -6.15 -2.52
C PRO A 227 -0.44 -6.78 -1.21
N THR A 228 -0.67 -5.97 -0.17
CA THR A 228 -1.40 -6.41 1.02
C THR A 228 -2.87 -6.02 0.88
N PRO A 229 -3.78 -6.95 0.51
CA PRO A 229 -5.16 -6.60 0.25
C PRO A 229 -5.75 -5.84 1.44
N LEU A 230 -6.51 -4.79 1.14
CA LEU A 230 -7.29 -4.08 2.14
C LEU A 230 -8.43 -5.03 2.53
N ASN A 231 -8.19 -5.96 3.45
CA ASN A 231 -9.15 -7.03 3.77
C ASN A 231 -10.32 -6.46 4.61
N LEU A 232 -11.20 -5.71 3.95
CA LEU A 232 -12.43 -5.19 4.53
C LEU A 232 -13.47 -6.32 4.55
N ASN A 233 -13.83 -6.75 5.75
CA ASN A 233 -14.88 -7.74 5.96
C ASN A 233 -16.16 -7.04 6.45
N PHE A 234 -17.21 -7.10 5.64
CA PHE A 234 -18.50 -6.49 5.95
C PHE A 234 -19.48 -7.56 6.46
N GLN A 235 -19.81 -7.48 7.75
CA GLN A 235 -20.80 -8.37 8.39
C GLN A 235 -22.23 -7.82 8.36
N ALA A 236 -22.45 -6.73 7.61
CA ALA A 236 -23.77 -6.18 7.32
C ALA A 236 -23.80 -5.45 5.97
N ALA A 237 -24.98 -5.36 5.35
CA ALA A 237 -25.20 -4.53 4.16
C ALA A 237 -24.98 -3.03 4.47
N LEU A 238 -25.50 -2.59 5.62
CA LEU A 238 -25.27 -1.28 6.21
C LEU A 238 -24.59 -1.43 7.57
N THR A 239 -23.35 -0.95 7.70
CA THR A 239 -22.61 -0.93 8.97
C THR A 239 -22.50 0.49 9.51
N LEU A 240 -22.91 0.67 10.77
CA LEU A 240 -22.89 1.95 11.49
C LEU A 240 -21.92 1.81 12.68
N ASP A 241 -20.69 2.27 12.48
CA ASP A 241 -19.63 2.12 13.48
C ASP A 241 -19.48 3.38 14.33
N GLY A 242 -19.64 3.21 15.64
CA GLY A 242 -19.50 4.26 16.64
C GLY A 242 -20.59 4.23 17.69
N ASN A 243 -20.68 5.32 18.45
CA ASN A 243 -21.53 5.40 19.62
C ASN A 243 -22.80 6.22 19.37
N ASN A 244 -23.92 5.83 19.96
CA ASN A 244 -25.21 6.53 19.88
C ASN A 244 -25.59 6.89 18.45
N VAL A 245 -25.60 5.88 17.56
CA VAL A 245 -25.95 6.01 16.14
C VAL A 245 -27.19 6.89 15.94
N GLN A 246 -27.11 7.83 15.00
CA GLN A 246 -28.25 8.64 14.56
C GLN A 246 -28.82 8.04 13.28
N PHE A 247 -30.09 7.65 13.31
CA PHE A 247 -30.74 6.90 12.23
C PHE A 247 -32.10 7.50 11.89
N THR A 248 -32.27 7.91 10.65
CA THR A 248 -33.57 8.26 10.04
C THR A 248 -33.84 7.26 8.92
N ALA A 249 -34.95 6.55 9.03
CA ALA A 249 -35.39 5.60 8.00
C ALA A 249 -36.38 6.26 7.02
N PRO A 250 -36.31 5.92 5.72
CA PRO A 250 -37.34 6.31 4.77
C PRO A 250 -38.66 5.58 5.03
N ASN A 251 -39.78 6.21 4.66
CA ASN A 251 -41.12 5.60 4.73
C ASN A 251 -41.54 4.96 3.38
N SER A 252 -40.66 4.97 2.38
CA SER A 252 -40.95 4.32 1.09
C SER A 252 -41.16 2.81 1.25
N THR A 253 -42.13 2.25 0.53
CA THR A 253 -42.34 0.80 0.46
C THR A 253 -41.22 0.09 -0.31
N ASN A 254 -40.50 0.81 -1.15
CA ASN A 254 -39.52 0.26 -2.09
C ASN A 254 -38.09 0.25 -1.53
N PHE A 255 -37.85 0.90 -0.38
CA PHE A 255 -36.52 0.92 0.23
C PHE A 255 -36.31 -0.31 1.10
N PHE A 256 -35.26 -1.07 0.80
CA PHE A 256 -34.82 -2.22 1.58
C PHE A 256 -33.41 -2.04 2.10
N VAL A 257 -33.11 -2.65 3.24
CA VAL A 257 -31.75 -3.00 3.63
C VAL A 257 -31.70 -4.51 3.72
N ASN A 258 -30.95 -5.15 2.82
CA ASN A 258 -30.96 -6.60 2.66
C ASN A 258 -29.55 -7.19 2.82
N GLY A 259 -29.38 -8.06 3.81
CA GLY A 259 -28.14 -8.79 4.08
C GLY A 259 -27.94 -10.08 3.28
N ILE A 260 -28.90 -10.49 2.44
CA ILE A 260 -28.74 -11.65 1.56
C ILE A 260 -27.79 -11.28 0.42
N ASP A 261 -26.83 -12.17 0.13
CA ASP A 261 -25.91 -12.00 -1.01
C ASP A 261 -26.66 -12.03 -2.34
N GLN A 262 -26.46 -10.98 -3.15
CA GLN A 262 -27.06 -10.82 -4.46
C GLN A 262 -26.16 -10.04 -5.43
N GLY A 263 -26.49 -10.06 -6.72
CA GLY A 263 -25.71 -9.40 -7.77
C GLY A 263 -24.49 -10.20 -8.24
N SER A 264 -24.32 -10.30 -9.56
CA SER A 264 -23.18 -10.94 -10.21
C SER A 264 -22.25 -9.89 -10.83
N VAL A 265 -20.95 -10.16 -10.86
CA VAL A 265 -19.96 -9.36 -11.61
C VAL A 265 -18.92 -10.27 -12.24
N GLY A 266 -18.69 -10.12 -13.55
CA GLY A 266 -17.84 -11.04 -14.31
C GLY A 266 -18.27 -12.49 -14.13
N ASN A 267 -17.37 -13.32 -13.61
CA ASN A 267 -17.63 -14.74 -13.32
C ASN A 267 -18.11 -15.01 -11.88
N CYS A 268 -18.19 -13.98 -11.03
CA CYS A 268 -18.69 -14.13 -9.66
C CYS A 268 -20.21 -14.12 -9.66
N ASN A 269 -20.80 -15.12 -8.99
CA ASN A 269 -22.24 -15.22 -8.78
C ASN A 269 -22.57 -15.25 -7.28
N PRO A 270 -23.75 -14.77 -6.87
CA PRO A 270 -24.20 -14.83 -5.48
C PRO A 270 -24.18 -16.24 -4.90
N GLY A 271 -23.75 -16.36 -3.66
CA GLY A 271 -23.67 -17.63 -2.93
C GLY A 271 -23.00 -17.52 -1.56
N ALA A 272 -22.55 -16.34 -1.15
CA ALA A 272 -22.02 -16.12 0.19
C ALA A 272 -23.13 -16.24 1.25
N PRO A 273 -22.78 -16.62 2.50
CA PRO A 273 -23.74 -16.61 3.61
C PRO A 273 -24.38 -15.23 3.80
N ALA A 274 -25.67 -15.21 4.16
CA ALA A 274 -26.35 -13.97 4.48
C ALA A 274 -25.72 -13.28 5.69
N VAL A 275 -25.52 -11.97 5.60
CA VAL A 275 -25.00 -11.11 6.66
C VAL A 275 -26.15 -10.35 7.33
N SER A 276 -25.87 -9.44 8.26
CA SER A 276 -26.94 -8.59 8.82
C SER A 276 -27.45 -7.57 7.79
N ALA A 277 -28.72 -7.15 7.89
CA ALA A 277 -29.18 -6.00 7.13
C ALA A 277 -28.51 -4.73 7.66
N VAL A 278 -28.72 -4.44 8.95
CA VAL A 278 -28.06 -3.32 9.64
C VAL A 278 -27.19 -3.85 10.77
N GLY A 279 -25.92 -3.49 10.74
CA GLY A 279 -24.94 -3.77 11.78
C GLY A 279 -24.61 -2.50 12.57
N TYR A 280 -24.58 -2.60 13.90
CA TYR A 280 -24.02 -1.59 14.80
C TYR A 280 -22.90 -2.20 15.64
N THR A 281 -21.99 -1.39 16.18
CA THR A 281 -20.75 -1.91 16.82
C THR A 281 -20.69 -1.75 18.35
N ASN A 282 -21.50 -0.85 18.93
CA ASN A 282 -21.57 -0.68 20.38
C ASN A 282 -22.87 -1.25 20.96
N GLY A 283 -22.76 -2.38 21.67
CA GLY A 283 -23.87 -3.03 22.38
C GLY A 283 -24.24 -2.40 23.73
N GLY A 284 -23.43 -1.48 24.24
CA GLY A 284 -23.60 -0.87 25.56
C GLY A 284 -24.31 0.48 25.56
N ASP A 285 -24.76 0.98 24.41
CA ASP A 285 -25.38 2.29 24.26
C ASP A 285 -26.75 2.26 23.55
N SER A 286 -27.26 3.44 23.17
CA SER A 286 -28.60 3.57 22.57
C SER A 286 -28.66 3.23 21.08
N SER A 287 -27.57 2.80 20.44
CA SER A 287 -27.51 2.60 18.98
C SER A 287 -28.57 1.63 18.46
N GLN A 288 -28.72 0.48 19.11
CA GLN A 288 -29.74 -0.50 18.71
C GLN A 288 -31.15 0.08 18.81
N ALA A 289 -31.46 0.76 19.92
CA ALA A 289 -32.75 1.37 20.16
C ALA A 289 -33.05 2.50 19.16
N ASN A 290 -32.07 3.35 18.84
CA ASN A 290 -32.20 4.44 17.88
C ASN A 290 -32.57 3.91 16.49
N ILE A 291 -31.90 2.84 16.03
CA ILE A 291 -32.18 2.21 14.73
C ILE A 291 -33.58 1.61 14.72
N ILE A 292 -33.93 0.79 15.73
CA ILE A 292 -35.22 0.09 15.78
C ILE A 292 -36.39 1.09 15.87
N ASN A 293 -36.27 2.13 16.70
CA ASN A 293 -37.33 3.12 16.90
C ASN A 293 -37.55 4.03 15.68
N ALA A 294 -36.52 4.21 14.85
CA ALA A 294 -36.62 4.98 13.62
C ALA A 294 -37.30 4.20 12.48
N ILE A 295 -37.28 2.86 12.52
CA ILE A 295 -37.97 2.02 11.53
C ILE A 295 -39.47 2.05 11.81
N GLN A 296 -40.24 2.49 10.82
CA GLN A 296 -41.68 2.65 11.02
C GLN A 296 -42.37 1.33 11.34
N THR A 297 -43.04 1.32 12.48
CA THR A 297 -43.96 0.27 12.92
C THR A 297 -45.38 0.86 12.86
N GLY A 298 -46.34 0.17 12.26
CA GLY A 298 -47.72 0.65 12.13
C GLY A 298 -48.42 0.89 13.48
N PRO A 299 -49.71 1.30 13.52
CA PRO A 299 -50.69 1.27 12.43
C PRO A 299 -50.73 2.52 11.53
N PRO A 300 -51.20 2.38 10.26
CA PRO A 300 -51.71 1.14 9.65
C PRO A 300 -50.60 0.14 9.30
N VAL A 301 -50.93 -1.16 9.24
CA VAL A 301 -49.96 -2.24 8.90
C VAL A 301 -49.31 -2.00 7.53
N SER A 302 -50.01 -1.33 6.60
CA SER A 302 -49.47 -0.90 5.30
C SER A 302 -48.28 0.07 5.41
N GLN A 303 -48.05 0.66 6.58
CA GLN A 303 -46.89 1.51 6.89
C GLN A 303 -45.82 0.80 7.71
N ASN A 304 -46.01 -0.48 8.05
CA ASN A 304 -44.95 -1.24 8.70
C ASN A 304 -43.79 -1.48 7.73
N ARG A 305 -42.57 -1.13 8.14
CA ARG A 305 -41.34 -1.28 7.36
C ARG A 305 -40.35 -2.26 7.99
N THR A 306 -40.68 -2.92 9.10
CA THR A 306 -39.75 -3.84 9.76
C THR A 306 -39.28 -4.98 8.86
N GLY A 307 -40.14 -5.47 7.96
CA GLY A 307 -39.80 -6.50 6.97
C GLY A 307 -38.83 -6.07 5.88
N ASN A 308 -38.63 -4.75 5.69
CA ASN A 308 -37.72 -4.22 4.69
C ASN A 308 -36.24 -4.28 5.13
N TYR A 309 -35.99 -4.56 6.41
CA TYR A 309 -34.67 -4.73 7.00
C TYR A 309 -34.50 -6.22 7.29
N THR A 310 -33.91 -6.96 6.37
CA THR A 310 -33.96 -8.43 6.37
C THR A 310 -32.68 -9.07 5.89
N ASN A 311 -32.43 -10.30 6.32
CA ASN A 311 -31.43 -11.18 5.72
C ASN A 311 -32.00 -12.57 5.40
N GLY A 312 -33.32 -12.67 5.30
CA GLY A 312 -34.04 -13.94 5.10
C GLY A 312 -34.30 -14.72 6.39
N GLY A 313 -33.86 -14.22 7.56
CA GLY A 313 -34.13 -14.82 8.87
C GLY A 313 -34.49 -13.79 9.95
N PRO A 314 -34.90 -14.26 11.15
CA PRO A 314 -35.12 -13.40 12.31
C PRO A 314 -33.79 -12.84 12.87
N PRO A 315 -33.80 -11.72 13.61
CA PRO A 315 -34.96 -10.91 13.99
C PRO A 315 -35.50 -10.05 12.83
N THR A 316 -36.73 -9.54 12.97
CA THR A 316 -37.35 -8.61 12.03
C THR A 316 -37.85 -7.37 12.81
N PRO A 317 -37.24 -6.18 12.63
CA PRO A 317 -36.18 -5.86 11.66
C PRO A 317 -34.84 -6.53 12.01
N ASN A 318 -34.06 -6.88 10.99
CA ASN A 318 -32.75 -7.50 11.14
C ASN A 318 -31.68 -6.45 11.48
N VAL A 319 -31.52 -6.20 12.78
CA VAL A 319 -30.56 -5.24 13.34
C VAL A 319 -29.74 -5.95 14.39
N ASN A 320 -28.44 -6.14 14.13
CA ASN A 320 -27.58 -6.96 14.99
C ASN A 320 -26.28 -6.24 15.36
N LEU A 321 -25.73 -6.60 16.52
CA LEU A 321 -24.38 -6.22 16.89
C LEU A 321 -23.39 -6.94 15.95
N VAL A 322 -22.51 -6.20 15.30
CA VAL A 322 -21.47 -6.74 14.42
C VAL A 322 -20.09 -6.47 15.00
N ALA A 323 -19.20 -7.47 14.91
CA ALA A 323 -17.81 -7.31 15.33
C ALA A 323 -16.98 -6.77 14.17
N LEU A 324 -16.18 -5.74 14.44
CA LEU A 324 -15.17 -5.28 13.50
C LEU A 324 -13.78 -5.59 14.05
N PRO A 325 -12.77 -5.78 13.18
CA PRO A 325 -11.38 -5.80 13.60
C PRO A 325 -11.05 -4.58 14.49
N PRO A 326 -10.24 -4.72 15.55
CA PRO A 326 -9.94 -3.61 16.47
C PRO A 326 -9.32 -2.37 15.79
N ASN A 327 -8.63 -2.57 14.66
CA ASN A 327 -8.08 -1.48 13.85
C ASN A 327 -9.15 -0.75 13.02
N LEU A 328 -10.40 -1.20 13.00
CA LEU A 328 -11.51 -0.51 12.32
C LEU A 328 -12.46 0.17 13.31
N THR A 329 -12.33 -0.06 14.62
CA THR A 329 -13.21 0.54 15.65
C THR A 329 -12.59 1.73 16.38
N THR A 330 -11.42 2.19 15.95
CA THR A 330 -10.69 3.30 16.57
C THR A 330 -10.46 4.43 15.57
N VAL A 331 -10.38 5.67 16.08
CA VAL A 331 -10.10 6.85 15.24
C VAL A 331 -8.77 6.69 14.51
N ALA A 332 -7.71 6.24 15.21
CA ALA A 332 -6.41 6.00 14.60
C ALA A 332 -6.46 4.97 13.48
N GLY A 333 -7.13 3.84 13.73
CA GLY A 333 -7.20 2.75 12.79
C GLY A 333 -8.02 3.08 11.53
N LEU A 334 -9.14 3.78 11.68
CA LEU A 334 -9.93 4.28 10.55
C LEU A 334 -9.21 5.38 9.77
N ASN A 335 -8.47 6.27 10.43
CA ASN A 335 -7.65 7.26 9.71
C ASN A 335 -6.52 6.59 8.93
N ALA A 336 -5.91 5.53 9.48
CA ALA A 336 -4.92 4.72 8.76
C ALA A 336 -5.56 3.98 7.56
N LEU A 337 -6.79 3.50 7.70
CA LEU A 337 -7.56 2.93 6.59
C LEU A 337 -7.81 3.97 5.49
N VAL A 338 -8.30 5.16 5.85
CA VAL A 338 -8.53 6.27 4.92
C VAL A 338 -7.24 6.61 4.17
N GLN A 339 -6.11 6.69 4.87
CA GLN A 339 -4.81 6.94 4.26
C GLN A 339 -4.42 5.83 3.29
N ALA A 340 -4.54 4.55 3.67
CA ALA A 340 -4.19 3.41 2.83
C ALA A 340 -5.04 3.37 1.54
N ILE A 341 -6.33 3.69 1.63
CA ILE A 341 -7.21 3.81 0.47
C ILE A 341 -6.79 5.00 -0.39
N THR A 342 -6.54 6.16 0.21
CA THR A 342 -6.13 7.38 -0.51
C THR A 342 -4.84 7.17 -1.30
N GLU A 343 -3.87 6.47 -0.72
CA GLU A 343 -2.59 6.18 -1.38
C GLU A 343 -2.72 5.18 -2.56
N SER A 344 -3.79 4.37 -2.58
CA SER A 344 -4.08 3.40 -3.65
C SER A 344 -5.24 3.80 -4.56
N ALA A 345 -5.82 5.00 -4.36
CA ALA A 345 -6.98 5.46 -5.10
C ALA A 345 -6.65 5.77 -6.56
N ASP A 346 -7.56 5.43 -7.47
CA ASP A 346 -7.48 5.83 -8.87
C ASP A 346 -7.75 7.33 -9.03
N VAL A 347 -8.65 7.89 -8.21
CA VAL A 347 -8.99 9.31 -8.22
C VAL A 347 -9.08 9.85 -6.79
N VAL A 348 -8.36 10.94 -6.54
CA VAL A 348 -8.44 11.71 -5.28
C VAL A 348 -8.92 13.12 -5.59
N VAL A 349 -10.10 13.47 -5.09
CA VAL A 349 -10.67 14.81 -5.17
C VAL A 349 -10.43 15.53 -3.85
N ASN A 350 -9.63 16.59 -3.87
CA ASN A 350 -9.38 17.40 -2.68
C ASN A 350 -10.41 18.51 -2.57
N GLY A 351 -11.12 18.56 -1.44
CA GLY A 351 -12.24 19.48 -1.22
C GLY A 351 -13.59 18.90 -1.63
N ASN A 352 -14.60 19.77 -1.68
CA ASN A 352 -15.97 19.37 -1.98
C ASN A 352 -16.11 18.93 -3.45
N ALA A 353 -16.83 17.84 -3.68
CA ALA A 353 -17.03 17.22 -4.98
C ALA A 353 -18.53 17.13 -5.33
N THR A 354 -18.79 17.01 -6.64
CA THR A 354 -20.13 16.76 -7.19
C THR A 354 -20.08 15.64 -8.23
N GLN A 355 -21.20 15.30 -8.85
CA GLN A 355 -21.25 14.32 -9.93
C GLN A 355 -20.30 14.64 -11.11
N ALA A 356 -19.93 15.91 -11.32
CA ALA A 356 -18.98 16.31 -12.35
C ALA A 356 -17.55 15.79 -12.11
N ASN A 357 -17.24 15.39 -10.88
CA ASN A 357 -15.95 14.82 -10.50
C ASN A 357 -15.91 13.29 -10.60
N MET A 358 -17.04 12.63 -10.88
CA MET A 358 -17.09 11.17 -11.01
C MET A 358 -16.41 10.74 -12.32
N PRO A 359 -15.48 9.76 -12.31
CA PRO A 359 -14.75 9.37 -13.50
C PRO A 359 -15.64 8.71 -14.55
N THR A 360 -15.53 9.15 -15.80
CA THR A 360 -16.31 8.57 -16.92
C THR A 360 -15.80 7.19 -17.37
N ALA A 361 -14.57 6.82 -16.97
CA ALA A 361 -13.96 5.53 -17.31
C ALA A 361 -14.42 4.37 -16.39
N MET A 362 -15.15 4.69 -15.32
CA MET A 362 -15.67 3.73 -14.36
C MET A 362 -16.75 2.86 -15.01
N SER A 363 -16.65 1.55 -14.85
CA SER A 363 -17.61 0.59 -15.42
C SER A 363 -17.62 -0.73 -14.64
N ALA A 364 -18.56 -1.62 -14.95
CA ALA A 364 -18.64 -2.94 -14.32
C ALA A 364 -17.39 -3.82 -14.54
N THR A 365 -16.64 -3.59 -15.63
CA THR A 365 -15.37 -4.28 -15.92
C THR A 365 -14.13 -3.48 -15.54
N ASN A 366 -14.32 -2.23 -15.10
CA ASN A 366 -13.28 -1.33 -14.65
C ASN A 366 -13.76 -0.56 -13.41
N PRO A 367 -13.98 -1.24 -12.27
CA PRO A 367 -14.30 -0.58 -11.01
C PRO A 367 -13.13 0.30 -10.59
N MET A 368 -13.43 1.47 -10.02
CA MET A 368 -12.41 2.45 -9.62
C MET A 368 -12.50 2.76 -8.12
N THR A 369 -11.36 3.05 -7.51
CA THR A 369 -11.23 3.56 -6.15
C THR A 369 -11.21 5.08 -6.18
N ILE A 370 -12.26 5.70 -5.64
CA ILE A 370 -12.49 7.14 -5.67
C ILE A 370 -12.51 7.67 -4.24
N VAL A 371 -11.67 8.65 -3.95
CA VAL A 371 -11.58 9.30 -2.65
C VAL A 371 -11.97 10.76 -2.77
N VAL A 372 -12.90 11.19 -1.94
CA VAL A 372 -13.31 12.59 -1.77
C VAL A 372 -12.88 13.08 -0.40
N ASN A 373 -11.83 13.91 -0.40
CA ASN A 373 -11.32 14.61 0.78
C ASN A 373 -12.15 15.86 1.08
N GLY A 374 -13.45 15.68 1.28
CA GLY A 374 -14.45 16.73 1.50
C GLY A 374 -15.87 16.19 1.38
N ASN A 375 -16.85 17.09 1.25
CA ASN A 375 -18.24 16.70 1.04
C ASN A 375 -18.46 16.22 -0.40
N LEU A 376 -19.24 15.16 -0.60
CA LEU A 376 -19.71 14.75 -1.92
C LEU A 376 -21.21 15.02 -2.03
N THR A 377 -21.62 15.71 -3.08
CA THR A 377 -23.05 15.92 -3.40
C THR A 377 -23.37 15.40 -4.78
N LEU A 378 -24.12 14.31 -4.84
CA LEU A 378 -24.74 13.80 -6.06
C LEU A 378 -26.16 14.36 -6.10
N ASN A 379 -26.46 15.20 -7.10
CA ASN A 379 -27.78 15.80 -7.27
C ASN A 379 -28.11 15.90 -8.77
N GLY A 380 -29.15 15.19 -9.21
CA GLY A 380 -29.48 14.95 -10.60
C GLY A 380 -28.54 13.94 -11.29
N TRP A 381 -27.95 13.00 -10.55
CA TRP A 381 -27.05 11.99 -11.13
C TRP A 381 -27.78 10.67 -11.35
N HIS A 382 -28.04 10.34 -12.62
CA HIS A 382 -28.81 9.17 -13.03
C HIS A 382 -27.91 8.09 -13.64
N ALA A 383 -26.82 7.73 -12.96
CA ALA A 383 -25.88 6.72 -13.42
C ALA A 383 -25.47 5.77 -12.29
N THR A 384 -24.78 4.70 -12.69
CA THR A 384 -24.22 3.72 -11.77
C THR A 384 -22.72 3.97 -11.60
N GLY A 385 -22.29 4.14 -10.36
CA GLY A 385 -20.87 4.06 -9.99
C GLY A 385 -20.43 2.63 -9.73
N TYR A 386 -19.14 2.34 -9.96
CA TYR A 386 -18.55 1.01 -9.85
C TYR A 386 -17.22 1.07 -9.09
N GLY A 387 -17.10 0.31 -8.00
CA GLY A 387 -15.86 0.21 -7.22
C GLY A 387 -15.98 0.75 -5.80
N LEU A 388 -14.87 1.28 -5.27
CA LEU A 388 -14.81 1.79 -3.89
C LEU A 388 -14.96 3.32 -3.90
N LEU A 389 -15.97 3.83 -3.19
CA LEU A 389 -16.12 5.25 -2.89
C LEU A 389 -15.79 5.51 -1.43
N LEU A 390 -14.84 6.41 -1.18
CA LEU A 390 -14.53 6.91 0.16
C LEU A 390 -14.82 8.41 0.23
N VAL A 391 -15.71 8.82 1.13
CA VAL A 391 -16.04 10.22 1.41
C VAL A 391 -15.64 10.56 2.84
N THR A 392 -14.84 11.60 3.02
CA THR A 392 -14.40 12.05 4.36
C THR A 392 -15.30 13.14 4.96
N GLY A 393 -16.03 13.87 4.12
CA GLY A 393 -17.08 14.80 4.52
C GLY A 393 -18.47 14.17 4.49
N ASP A 394 -19.48 15.04 4.40
CA ASP A 394 -20.87 14.63 4.24
C ASP A 394 -21.11 14.06 2.83
N PHE A 395 -21.78 12.92 2.75
CA PHE A 395 -22.22 12.35 1.48
C PHE A 395 -23.72 12.61 1.26
N THR A 396 -24.05 13.53 0.36
CA THR A 396 -25.43 13.72 -0.12
C THR A 396 -25.65 12.84 -1.34
N PHE A 397 -26.51 11.84 -1.19
CA PHE A 397 -26.83 10.85 -2.21
C PHE A 397 -28.09 11.24 -2.98
N ASP A 398 -28.05 11.03 -4.29
CA ASP A 398 -29.22 11.11 -5.17
C ASP A 398 -29.89 9.73 -5.21
N PRO A 399 -31.16 9.59 -4.82
CA PRO A 399 -31.87 8.32 -4.86
C PRO A 399 -32.13 7.75 -6.27
N ASP A 400 -31.85 8.47 -7.36
CA ASP A 400 -31.77 7.92 -8.72
C ASP A 400 -30.36 7.41 -9.12
N ALA A 401 -29.33 7.73 -8.34
CA ALA A 401 -27.99 7.19 -8.54
C ALA A 401 -27.90 5.76 -8.05
N SER A 402 -27.05 4.95 -8.68
CA SER A 402 -26.70 3.62 -8.17
C SER A 402 -25.21 3.52 -7.89
N TRP A 403 -24.84 2.62 -6.98
CA TRP A 403 -23.45 2.29 -6.71
C TRP A 403 -23.28 0.79 -6.52
N ASP A 404 -22.47 0.19 -7.38
CA ASP A 404 -22.12 -1.21 -7.37
C ASP A 404 -20.69 -1.36 -6.81
N GLY A 405 -20.57 -1.72 -5.53
CA GLY A 405 -19.29 -1.82 -4.84
C GLY A 405 -19.32 -1.38 -3.37
N ILE A 406 -18.20 -0.87 -2.88
CA ILE A 406 -18.02 -0.48 -1.49
C ILE A 406 -18.22 1.04 -1.36
N VAL A 407 -19.02 1.48 -0.39
CA VAL A 407 -19.14 2.88 -0.02
C VAL A 407 -18.73 3.07 1.43
N LEU A 408 -17.72 3.89 1.65
CA LEU A 408 -17.20 4.26 2.96
C LEU A 408 -17.44 5.75 3.17
N VAL A 409 -18.10 6.11 4.27
CA VAL A 409 -18.20 7.49 4.73
C VAL A 409 -17.49 7.58 6.08
N ILE A 410 -16.21 7.94 6.04
CA ILE A 410 -15.31 7.92 7.20
C ILE A 410 -14.73 9.32 7.41
N GLY A 411 -15.15 9.98 8.48
CA GLY A 411 -14.79 11.37 8.76
C GLY A 411 -15.93 12.04 9.50
N THR A 412 -16.81 12.76 8.80
CA THR A 412 -18.08 13.20 9.42
C THR A 412 -19.04 12.04 9.68
N GLY A 413 -18.89 10.93 8.93
CA GLY A 413 -19.68 9.72 9.09
C GLY A 413 -21.15 9.91 8.76
N LYS A 414 -21.47 10.82 7.83
CA LYS A 414 -22.83 11.23 7.51
C LYS A 414 -23.20 11.00 6.05
N ILE A 415 -24.28 10.25 5.84
CA ILE A 415 -24.96 10.14 4.55
C ILE A 415 -26.36 10.75 4.64
N TYR A 416 -26.76 11.47 3.59
CA TYR A 416 -28.05 12.18 3.52
C TYR A 416 -28.75 11.92 2.19
N SER A 417 -30.06 11.66 2.22
CA SER A 417 -30.92 11.53 1.03
C SER A 417 -32.33 12.07 1.31
N HIS A 418 -32.93 12.76 0.34
CA HIS A 418 -34.21 13.46 0.53
C HIS A 418 -35.24 13.39 -0.60
N GLN A 419 -34.97 12.64 -1.67
CA GLN A 419 -35.82 12.56 -2.86
C GLN A 419 -36.27 11.11 -3.13
N SER A 420 -37.10 10.91 -4.15
CA SER A 420 -37.44 9.56 -4.62
C SER A 420 -36.78 9.29 -5.96
N GLY A 421 -36.35 8.05 -6.16
CA GLY A 421 -35.71 7.53 -7.35
C GLY A 421 -35.67 6.00 -7.35
N ASN A 422 -35.03 5.41 -8.36
CA ASN A 422 -34.96 3.94 -8.52
C ASN A 422 -33.54 3.38 -8.32
N GLY A 423 -32.64 4.19 -7.78
CA GLY A 423 -31.25 3.85 -7.54
C GLY A 423 -31.07 2.86 -6.39
N GLN A 424 -29.89 2.24 -6.31
CA GLN A 424 -29.55 1.31 -5.24
C GLN A 424 -28.06 1.30 -4.92
N PHE A 425 -27.73 0.89 -3.71
CA PHE A 425 -26.40 0.41 -3.36
C PHE A 425 -26.40 -1.11 -3.46
N LEU A 426 -25.47 -1.67 -4.24
CA LEU A 426 -25.25 -3.10 -4.38
C LEU A 426 -23.80 -3.43 -3.99
N GLY A 427 -23.60 -3.94 -2.78
CA GLY A 427 -22.29 -4.15 -2.17
C GLY A 427 -22.33 -3.92 -0.66
N ALA A 428 -21.54 -3.00 -0.12
CA ALA A 428 -21.59 -2.66 1.32
C ALA A 428 -21.46 -1.16 1.56
N LEU A 429 -22.23 -0.65 2.53
CA LEU A 429 -22.17 0.74 3.00
C LEU A 429 -21.69 0.77 4.45
N PHE A 430 -20.65 1.56 4.71
CA PHE A 430 -20.01 1.69 6.02
C PHE A 430 -19.90 3.15 6.43
N LEU A 431 -20.40 3.49 7.61
CA LEU A 431 -20.33 4.83 8.17
C LEU A 431 -19.56 4.82 9.48
N ALA A 432 -18.60 5.72 9.62
CA ALA A 432 -17.90 5.96 10.87
C ALA A 432 -17.51 7.42 11.02
N ARG A 433 -17.65 7.93 12.25
CA ARG A 433 -17.35 9.33 12.56
C ARG A 433 -16.03 9.45 13.31
N THR A 434 -15.03 10.03 12.64
CA THR A 434 -13.70 10.34 13.20
C THR A 434 -13.47 11.84 13.43
N LEU A 435 -14.44 12.70 13.05
CA LEU A 435 -14.40 14.15 13.25
C LEU A 435 -15.45 14.63 14.27
N ASP A 436 -15.17 15.71 14.99
CA ASP A 436 -16.12 16.41 15.85
C ASP A 436 -17.13 17.25 15.03
N ALA A 437 -18.04 17.97 15.70
CA ALA A 437 -19.08 18.75 15.01
C ALA A 437 -18.55 20.01 14.31
N SER A 438 -17.34 20.42 14.66
CA SER A 438 -16.64 21.55 14.04
C SER A 438 -15.71 21.09 12.91
N GLY A 439 -15.65 19.78 12.63
CA GLY A 439 -14.77 19.19 11.62
C GLY A 439 -13.35 18.89 12.10
N ASN A 440 -13.06 18.98 13.40
CA ASN A 440 -11.72 18.64 13.93
C ASN A 440 -11.60 17.13 14.15
N PRO A 441 -10.41 16.52 13.98
CA PRO A 441 -10.19 15.12 14.30
C PRO A 441 -10.47 14.82 15.78
N LEU A 442 -11.20 13.73 16.03
CA LEU A 442 -11.30 13.15 17.37
C LEU A 442 -9.93 12.63 17.81
N ALA A 443 -9.75 12.45 19.13
CA ALA A 443 -8.49 11.93 19.64
C ALA A 443 -8.24 10.51 19.13
N SER A 444 -7.00 10.20 18.75
CA SER A 444 -6.63 8.92 18.10
C SER A 444 -7.02 7.68 18.89
N GLY A 445 -7.02 7.76 20.23
CA GLY A 445 -7.43 6.70 21.15
C GLY A 445 -8.84 6.84 21.73
N SER A 446 -9.63 7.82 21.30
CA SER A 446 -11.03 7.94 21.76
C SER A 446 -11.94 6.97 21.02
N ALA A 447 -13.11 6.72 21.61
CA ALA A 447 -14.21 6.10 20.88
C ALA A 447 -14.61 6.95 19.66
N LEU A 448 -15.21 6.30 18.68
CA LEU A 448 -15.76 6.96 17.50
C LEU A 448 -16.98 7.82 17.88
N GLY A 449 -17.20 8.87 17.09
CA GLY A 449 -18.40 9.70 17.22
C GLY A 449 -19.65 8.96 16.76
N SER A 450 -20.79 9.64 16.83
CA SER A 450 -22.05 9.11 16.31
C SER A 450 -22.10 9.20 14.78
N PRO A 451 -22.23 8.10 14.02
CA PRO A 451 -22.51 8.18 12.59
C PRO A 451 -23.97 8.61 12.35
N TYR A 452 -24.23 9.18 11.18
CA TYR A 452 -25.52 9.73 10.76
C TYR A 452 -25.98 9.06 9.47
N PHE A 453 -26.99 8.21 9.58
CA PHE A 453 -27.75 7.73 8.43
C PHE A 453 -29.05 8.52 8.35
N ASP A 454 -29.13 9.48 7.44
CA ASP A 454 -30.29 10.38 7.33
C ASP A 454 -30.98 10.26 5.97
N PHE A 455 -31.77 9.20 5.81
CA PHE A 455 -32.66 9.04 4.66
C PHE A 455 -34.05 9.50 5.12
N THR A 456 -34.39 10.73 4.77
CA THR A 456 -35.62 11.39 5.25
C THR A 456 -36.87 10.59 4.88
N SER A 457 -38.02 10.91 5.49
CA SER A 457 -39.28 10.20 5.20
C SER A 457 -39.73 10.28 3.74
N SER A 458 -39.31 11.31 3.00
CA SER A 458 -39.55 11.46 1.56
C SER A 458 -38.52 10.75 0.69
N SER A 459 -37.45 10.21 1.29
CA SER A 459 -36.45 9.44 0.58
C SER A 459 -37.05 8.11 0.10
N GLY A 460 -36.87 7.80 -1.18
CA GLY A 460 -37.30 6.53 -1.75
C GLY A 460 -36.31 6.08 -2.81
N SER A 461 -35.40 5.17 -2.48
CA SER A 461 -34.60 4.42 -3.44
C SER A 461 -34.96 2.93 -3.33
N ASN A 462 -34.41 2.05 -4.16
CA ASN A 462 -34.56 0.60 -3.98
C ASN A 462 -33.85 0.13 -2.69
N GLY A 463 -32.78 0.83 -2.30
CA GLY A 463 -32.13 0.69 -0.99
C GLY A 463 -30.72 0.14 -1.05
N ILE A 464 -30.34 -0.62 -0.03
CA ILE A 464 -28.99 -1.12 0.21
C ILE A 464 -29.03 -2.64 0.23
N TYR A 465 -28.29 -3.27 -0.67
CA TYR A 465 -28.27 -4.71 -0.81
C TYR A 465 -26.85 -5.24 -0.72
N TYR A 466 -26.66 -6.27 0.10
CA TYR A 466 -25.38 -6.93 0.22
C TYR A 466 -24.99 -7.65 -1.08
N SER A 467 -23.75 -7.46 -1.52
CA SER A 467 -23.18 -8.21 -2.64
C SER A 467 -21.72 -8.52 -2.37
N ASN A 468 -21.43 -9.79 -2.06
CA ASN A 468 -20.07 -10.27 -1.90
C ASN A 468 -19.29 -10.14 -3.21
N CYS A 469 -19.92 -10.40 -4.36
CA CYS A 469 -19.29 -10.27 -5.66
C CYS A 469 -18.81 -8.85 -5.95
N TRP A 470 -19.65 -7.84 -5.70
CA TRP A 470 -19.24 -6.44 -5.88
C TRP A 470 -18.24 -5.97 -4.83
N ILE A 471 -18.31 -6.45 -3.59
CA ILE A 471 -17.29 -6.16 -2.56
C ILE A 471 -15.92 -6.67 -3.01
N GLN A 472 -15.83 -7.91 -3.51
CA GLN A 472 -14.56 -8.47 -3.99
C GLN A 472 -14.04 -7.73 -5.22
N ALA A 473 -14.91 -7.35 -6.16
CA ALA A 473 -14.52 -6.59 -7.36
C ALA A 473 -14.11 -5.14 -7.06
N ALA A 474 -14.70 -4.53 -6.01
CA ALA A 474 -14.42 -3.17 -5.59
C ALA A 474 -13.23 -3.03 -4.64
N MET A 475 -12.71 -4.14 -4.10
CA MET A 475 -11.62 -4.09 -3.13
C MET A 475 -10.34 -3.54 -3.80
N PRO A 476 -9.75 -2.44 -3.31
CA PRO A 476 -8.57 -1.87 -3.92
C PRO A 476 -7.40 -2.86 -3.85
N ALA A 477 -6.73 -3.06 -4.98
CA ALA A 477 -5.42 -3.68 -5.01
C ALA A 477 -4.43 -2.71 -4.37
N SER A 478 -4.04 -3.02 -3.13
CA SER A 478 -3.16 -2.21 -2.29
C SER A 478 -1.80 -1.89 -2.90
N ILE A 479 -1.15 -0.88 -2.33
CA ILE A 479 0.28 -0.58 -2.50
C ILE A 479 1.14 -1.83 -2.26
N TYR A 480 2.14 -2.06 -3.13
CA TYR A 480 3.17 -3.07 -2.91
C TYR A 480 3.96 -2.76 -1.63
N LYS A 481 3.75 -3.59 -0.59
CA LYS A 481 4.53 -3.53 0.64
C LYS A 481 5.81 -4.34 0.47
N ILE A 482 6.87 -3.85 1.11
CA ILE A 482 8.13 -4.58 1.24
C ILE A 482 7.91 -5.63 2.34
N LEU A 483 7.92 -6.90 1.95
CA LEU A 483 7.78 -8.05 2.84
C LEU A 483 9.13 -8.45 3.44
N SER A 484 10.18 -8.38 2.63
CA SER A 484 11.56 -8.59 3.07
C SER A 484 12.52 -7.72 2.26
N PHE A 485 13.69 -7.51 2.85
CA PHE A 485 14.78 -6.73 2.29
C PHE A 485 16.10 -7.46 2.47
N HIS A 486 16.90 -7.50 1.41
CA HIS A 486 18.24 -8.10 1.45
C HIS A 486 19.22 -7.26 0.63
N GLU A 487 20.43 -7.06 1.17
CA GLU A 487 21.58 -6.54 0.44
C GLU A 487 22.51 -7.71 0.11
N ILE A 488 22.82 -7.89 -1.18
CA ILE A 488 23.67 -9.00 -1.64
C ILE A 488 25.07 -8.44 -1.91
N ALA A 489 26.06 -9.07 -1.28
CA ALA A 489 27.46 -8.73 -1.51
C ALA A 489 27.85 -9.04 -2.97
N GLN A 490 28.54 -8.09 -3.59
CA GLN A 490 28.97 -8.13 -4.99
C GLN A 490 30.48 -8.12 -5.13
#